data_AF-A0A7K0Q6Q4-F1
#
_entry.id   AF-A0A7K0Q6Q4-F1
#
_cell.length_a   1.000
_cell.length_b   1.000
_cell.length_c   1.000
_cell.angle_alpha   90.00
_cell.angle_beta   90.00
_cell.angle_gamma   90.00
#
_symmetry.space_group_name_H-M   'P 1'
#
loop_
_entity.id
_entity.type
_entity.pdbx_description
1 polymer ?
#
loop_
_entity_poly.entity_id
_entity_poly.type
_entity_poly.pdbx_seq_one_letter_code
_entity_poly.pdbx_strand_id
1 'polypeptide(L)'
;MDADVVRADIEDSPARHGNLPQWASATSPGMIGYALGPGNFAAEAASITAPVLVAMGERDVVADPRGEIRSYLSSSSVDFYVCPRMAHMHNFASTRQLFWARIDIWAQWVRIFKLG
;
A
#
# COMPACT_ATOMS: atom_id res chain seq x y z
N MET A 1 12.45 -3.48 -12.46
CA MET A 1 13.54 -3.18 -11.51
C MET A 1 14.48 -4.37 -11.54
N ASP A 2 15.79 -4.14 -11.50
CA ASP A 2 16.78 -5.22 -11.49
C ASP A 2 16.71 -5.95 -10.13
N ALA A 3 16.42 -7.25 -10.14
CA ALA A 3 16.22 -8.06 -8.94
C ALA A 3 17.47 -8.14 -8.05
N ASP A 4 18.66 -8.05 -8.64
CA ASP A 4 19.91 -8.11 -7.90
C ASP A 4 20.19 -6.79 -7.18
N VAL A 5 19.80 -5.66 -7.80
CA VAL A 5 19.83 -4.34 -7.14
C VAL A 5 18.87 -4.30 -5.96
N VAL A 6 17.65 -4.85 -6.11
CA VAL A 6 16.68 -4.93 -5.00
C VAL A 6 17.25 -5.74 -3.84
N ARG A 7 17.82 -6.90 -4.16
CA ARG A 7 18.39 -7.79 -3.16
C ARG A 7 19.53 -7.14 -2.39
N ALA A 8 20.48 -6.54 -3.11
CA ALA A 8 21.60 -5.81 -2.50
C ALA A 8 21.13 -4.64 -1.62
N ASP A 9 20.04 -3.96 -1.99
CA ASP A 9 19.49 -2.86 -1.20
C ASP A 9 18.73 -3.34 0.05
N ILE A 10 18.13 -4.53 0.01
CA ILE A 10 17.35 -5.10 1.13
C ILE A 10 18.22 -5.87 2.13
N GLU A 11 19.18 -6.69 1.66
CA GLU A 11 19.91 -7.68 2.48
C GLU A 11 20.59 -7.11 3.72
N ASP A 12 20.96 -5.84 3.66
CA ASP A 12 21.76 -5.17 4.69
C ASP A 12 21.16 -3.81 5.10
N SER A 13 19.90 -3.54 4.72
CA SER A 13 19.18 -2.36 5.19
C SER A 13 18.65 -2.58 6.62
N PRO A 14 18.73 -1.58 7.53
CA PRO A 14 19.33 -0.26 7.35
C PRO A 14 20.82 -0.19 7.79
N ALA A 15 21.41 -1.31 8.21
CA ALA A 15 22.71 -1.34 8.87
C ALA A 15 23.92 -1.13 7.94
N ARG A 16 23.80 -1.32 6.62
CA ARG A 16 24.81 -1.04 5.59
C ARG A 16 26.23 -1.46 6.01
N HIS A 17 26.41 -2.73 6.32
CA HIS A 17 27.64 -3.42 6.73
C HIS A 17 28.10 -3.01 8.13
N GLY A 18 27.14 -2.80 9.03
CA GLY A 18 27.36 -2.37 10.41
C GLY A 18 27.48 -0.85 10.60
N ASN A 19 27.47 -0.07 9.51
CA ASN A 19 27.40 1.39 9.54
C ASN A 19 25.95 1.88 9.61
N LEU A 20 25.30 1.65 10.75
CA LEU A 20 23.95 2.13 11.00
C LEU A 20 23.93 3.68 11.01
N PRO A 21 23.17 4.34 10.11
CA PRO A 21 23.02 5.78 10.14
C PRO A 21 22.33 6.26 11.41
N GLN A 22 22.61 7.49 11.88
CA GLN A 22 22.01 8.05 13.10
C GLN A 22 20.47 8.14 13.06
N TRP A 23 19.88 8.18 11.86
CA TRP A 23 18.43 8.21 11.65
C TRP A 23 17.79 6.82 11.59
N ALA A 24 18.58 5.75 11.59
CA ALA A 24 18.11 4.38 11.44
C ALA A 24 18.01 3.67 12.80
N SER A 25 17.06 2.73 12.88
CA SER A 25 16.91 1.86 14.04
C SER A 25 17.79 0.61 13.90
N ALA A 26 18.47 0.22 14.99
CA ALA A 26 19.24 -1.02 15.06
C ALA A 26 18.35 -2.28 15.15
N THR A 27 17.07 -2.09 15.46
CA THR A 27 16.11 -3.17 15.68
C THR A 27 14.84 -2.96 14.88
N SER A 28 14.25 -4.07 14.45
CA SER A 28 12.93 -4.12 13.84
C SER A 28 11.92 -4.72 14.83
N PRO A 29 10.72 -4.12 15.02
CA PRO A 29 9.65 -4.79 15.73
C PRO A 29 9.38 -6.17 15.13
N GLY A 30 9.22 -7.20 15.98
CA GLY A 30 9.01 -8.59 15.51
C GLY A 30 7.79 -8.76 14.58
N MET A 31 6.82 -7.84 14.67
CA MET A 31 5.64 -7.79 13.80
C MET A 31 6.00 -7.52 12.33
N ILE A 32 7.15 -6.91 12.01
CA ILE A 32 7.51 -6.58 10.61
C ILE A 32 7.54 -7.83 9.72
N GLY A 33 8.10 -8.95 10.21
CA GLY A 33 8.14 -10.18 9.43
C GLY A 33 6.74 -10.71 9.09
N TYR A 34 5.80 -10.57 10.02
CA TYR A 34 4.39 -10.88 9.77
C TYR A 34 3.76 -9.88 8.82
N ALA A 35 3.97 -8.57 8.99
CA ALA A 35 3.34 -7.58 8.13
C ALA A 35 3.79 -7.65 6.65
N LEU A 36 5.02 -8.09 6.41
CA LEU A 36 5.59 -8.23 5.06
C LEU A 36 5.27 -9.57 4.38
N GLY A 37 4.72 -10.54 5.13
CA GLY A 37 4.40 -11.85 4.58
C GLY A 37 3.15 -11.80 3.69
N PRO A 38 3.15 -12.51 2.55
CA PRO A 38 2.05 -12.46 1.59
C PRO A 38 0.77 -13.01 2.21
N GLY A 39 -0.31 -12.23 2.13
CA GLY A 39 -1.64 -12.65 2.58
C GLY A 39 -1.82 -12.72 4.11
N ASN A 40 -0.85 -12.25 4.90
CA ASN A 40 -0.95 -12.34 6.36
C ASN A 40 -2.13 -11.57 6.96
N PHE A 41 -2.67 -10.58 6.26
CA PHE A 41 -3.87 -9.83 6.65
C PHE A 41 -5.12 -10.18 5.81
N ALA A 42 -5.12 -11.30 5.09
CA ALA A 42 -6.21 -11.64 4.18
C ALA A 42 -7.54 -11.87 4.92
N ALA A 43 -7.51 -12.49 6.09
CA ALA A 43 -8.72 -12.72 6.90
C ALA A 43 -9.30 -11.41 7.44
N GLU A 44 -8.43 -10.51 7.91
CA GLU A 44 -8.78 -9.20 8.41
C GLU A 44 -9.36 -8.32 7.30
N ALA A 45 -8.70 -8.27 6.13
CA ALA A 45 -9.21 -7.56 4.96
C ALA A 45 -10.57 -8.11 4.51
N ALA A 46 -10.74 -9.44 4.53
CA ALA A 46 -11.99 -10.09 4.14
C ALA A 46 -13.14 -9.79 5.11
N SER A 47 -12.85 -9.41 6.35
CA SER A 47 -13.86 -9.06 7.37
C SER A 47 -14.41 -7.64 7.24
N ILE A 48 -13.81 -6.78 6.41
CA ILE A 48 -14.24 -5.39 6.24
C ILE A 48 -15.59 -5.35 5.52
N THR A 49 -16.59 -4.74 6.18
CA THR A 49 -17.96 -4.62 5.66
C THR A 49 -18.30 -3.24 5.08
N ALA A 50 -17.48 -2.23 5.37
CA ALA A 50 -17.64 -0.88 4.81
C ALA A 50 -17.15 -0.83 3.35
N PRO A 51 -17.60 0.14 2.53
CA PRO A 51 -17.02 0.38 1.22
C PRO A 51 -15.51 0.63 1.31
N VAL A 52 -14.76 0.12 0.32
CA VAL A 52 -13.30 0.21 0.27
C VAL A 52 -12.86 0.88 -1.03
N LEU A 53 -11.89 1.80 -0.93
CA LEU A 53 -11.09 2.25 -2.07
C LEU A 53 -9.70 1.62 -1.98
N VAL A 54 -9.38 0.78 -2.95
CA VAL A 54 -8.04 0.24 -3.17
C VAL A 54 -7.32 1.17 -4.14
N ALA A 55 -6.53 2.10 -3.60
CA ALA A 55 -5.79 3.09 -4.37
C ALA A 55 -4.29 3.00 -4.11
N MET A 56 -3.50 2.94 -5.19
CA MET A 56 -2.04 2.83 -5.12
C MET A 56 -1.35 3.53 -6.29
N GLY A 57 -0.02 3.59 -6.26
CA GLY A 57 0.77 4.09 -7.37
C GLY A 57 0.99 3.06 -8.49
N GLU A 58 1.21 3.53 -9.72
CA GLU A 58 1.64 2.67 -10.83
C GLU A 58 3.00 1.97 -10.57
N ARG A 59 3.86 2.60 -9.77
CA ARG A 59 5.21 2.13 -9.42
C ARG A 59 5.32 1.78 -7.94
N ASP A 60 4.20 1.42 -7.32
CA ASP A 60 4.14 1.04 -5.91
C ASP A 60 4.87 -0.29 -5.64
N VAL A 61 5.02 -0.64 -4.37
CA VAL A 61 5.62 -1.92 -3.92
C VAL A 61 4.61 -3.08 -3.93
N VAL A 62 3.37 -2.83 -4.37
CA VAL A 62 2.30 -3.82 -4.47
C VAL A 62 2.57 -4.79 -5.63
N ALA A 63 2.64 -6.09 -5.33
CA ALA A 63 3.01 -7.11 -6.31
C ALA A 63 1.93 -7.38 -7.36
N ASP A 64 0.66 -7.47 -6.96
CA ASP A 64 -0.50 -7.61 -7.86
C ASP A 64 -1.59 -6.59 -7.50
N PRO A 65 -1.53 -5.36 -8.05
CA PRO A 65 -2.53 -4.32 -7.82
C PRO A 65 -3.98 -4.76 -8.03
N ARG A 66 -4.24 -5.60 -9.04
CA ARG A 66 -5.60 -6.07 -9.33
C ARG A 66 -6.01 -7.22 -8.40
N GLY A 67 -5.04 -7.99 -7.93
CA GLY A 67 -5.21 -9.02 -6.91
C GLY A 67 -5.73 -8.47 -5.59
N GLU A 68 -5.27 -7.29 -5.17
CA GLU A 68 -5.65 -6.65 -3.90
C GLU A 68 -7.16 -6.49 -3.70
N ILE A 69 -7.91 -6.25 -4.77
CA ILE A 69 -9.37 -6.09 -4.74
C ILE A 69 -10.05 -7.35 -4.16
N ARG A 70 -9.47 -8.54 -4.42
CA ARG A 70 -10.03 -9.83 -3.99
C ARG A 70 -9.90 -10.08 -2.49
N SER A 71 -9.09 -9.28 -1.79
CA SER A 71 -8.92 -9.41 -0.34
C SER A 71 -10.15 -8.94 0.44
N TYR A 72 -11.01 -8.09 -0.14
CA TYR A 72 -12.11 -7.42 0.56
C TYR A 72 -13.47 -8.12 0.35
N LEU A 73 -13.55 -9.40 0.70
CA LEU A 73 -14.67 -10.29 0.36
C LEU A 73 -16.04 -9.89 0.96
N SER A 74 -16.06 -9.32 2.18
CA SER A 74 -17.31 -8.91 2.84
C SER A 74 -17.69 -7.45 2.56
N SER A 75 -16.89 -6.73 1.77
CA SER A 75 -17.12 -5.31 1.52
C SER A 75 -18.36 -5.14 0.64
N SER A 76 -19.20 -4.15 0.99
CA SER A 76 -20.40 -3.82 0.20
C SER A 76 -20.07 -3.22 -1.16
N SER A 77 -18.86 -2.70 -1.35
CA SER A 77 -18.37 -2.14 -2.62
C SER A 77 -16.85 -1.96 -2.57
N VAL A 78 -16.15 -2.36 -3.63
CA VAL A 78 -14.71 -2.20 -3.75
C VAL A 78 -14.41 -1.41 -5.01
N ASP A 79 -13.84 -0.23 -4.83
CA ASP A 79 -13.39 0.65 -5.91
C ASP A 79 -11.87 0.55 -6.08
N PHE A 80 -11.38 0.72 -7.30
CA PHE A 80 -9.96 0.52 -7.63
C PHE A 80 -9.39 1.72 -8.39
N TYR A 81 -8.16 2.10 -8.02
CA TYR A 81 -7.44 3.18 -8.71
C TYR A 81 -5.92 2.98 -8.68
N VAL A 82 -5.29 3.17 -9.84
CA VAL A 82 -3.84 3.19 -9.97
C VAL A 82 -3.43 4.57 -10.48
N CYS A 83 -2.69 5.33 -9.67
CA CYS A 83 -2.25 6.66 -10.04
C CYS A 83 -1.00 6.61 -10.92
N PRO A 84 -1.01 7.23 -12.12
CA PRO A 84 0.12 7.19 -13.03
C PRO A 84 1.34 7.89 -12.42
N ARG A 85 2.53 7.36 -12.73
CA ARG A 85 3.85 7.89 -12.34
C ARG A 85 4.08 8.04 -10.83
N MET A 86 3.25 7.39 -10.01
CA MET A 86 3.32 7.46 -8.56
C MET A 86 3.97 6.20 -7.99
N ALA A 87 4.91 6.36 -7.06
CA ALA A 87 5.53 5.27 -6.28
C ALA A 87 5.02 5.33 -4.84
N HIS A 88 5.42 4.36 -4.00
CA HIS A 88 4.86 4.12 -2.65
C HIS A 88 4.68 5.36 -1.76
N MET A 89 5.62 6.31 -1.80
CA MET A 89 5.49 7.57 -1.06
C MET A 89 4.61 8.58 -1.83
N HIS A 90 3.31 8.32 -1.87
CA HIS A 90 2.33 8.98 -2.75
C HIS A 90 2.38 10.51 -2.71
N ASN A 91 2.59 11.11 -1.53
CA ASN A 91 2.59 12.56 -1.35
C ASN A 91 3.83 13.28 -1.93
N PHE A 92 4.90 12.56 -2.30
CA PHE A 92 6.04 13.16 -2.99
C PHE A 92 5.88 13.17 -4.51
N ALA A 93 4.90 12.44 -5.05
CA ALA A 93 4.67 12.40 -6.49
C ALA A 93 4.18 13.76 -7.01
N SER A 94 4.59 14.11 -8.23
CA SER A 94 4.04 15.27 -8.97
C SER A 94 2.60 15.05 -9.43
N THR A 95 2.09 13.81 -9.33
CA THR A 95 0.72 13.41 -9.65
C THR A 95 -0.17 13.26 -8.42
N ARG A 96 0.29 13.61 -7.21
CA ARG A 96 -0.47 13.48 -5.96
C ARG A 96 -1.87 14.11 -6.01
N GLN A 97 -2.03 15.18 -6.77
CA GLN A 97 -3.32 15.86 -6.94
C GLN A 97 -4.38 14.94 -7.58
N LEU A 98 -3.98 14.04 -8.49
CA LEU A 98 -4.88 13.06 -9.09
C LEU A 98 -5.36 12.04 -8.06
N PHE A 99 -4.44 11.57 -7.21
CA PHE A 99 -4.75 10.63 -6.13
C PHE A 99 -5.67 11.24 -5.08
N TRP A 100 -5.39 12.47 -4.66
CA TRP A 100 -6.25 13.21 -3.73
C TRP A 100 -7.63 13.50 -4.34
N ALA A 101 -7.70 13.88 -5.62
CA ALA A 101 -8.98 14.06 -6.31
C ALA A 101 -9.79 12.76 -6.35
N ARG A 102 -9.13 11.61 -6.57
CA ARG A 102 -9.80 10.31 -6.54
C ARG A 102 -10.34 9.97 -5.15
N ILE A 103 -9.57 10.22 -4.09
CA ILE A 103 -10.02 10.02 -2.71
C ILE A 103 -11.24 10.90 -2.41
N ASP A 104 -11.22 12.16 -2.81
CA ASP A 104 -12.34 13.09 -2.61
C ASP A 104 -13.60 12.62 -3.34
N ILE A 105 -13.50 12.26 -4.64
CA ILE A 105 -14.62 11.71 -5.41
C ILE A 105 -15.20 10.46 -4.74
N TRP A 106 -14.35 9.56 -4.29
CA TRP A 106 -14.79 8.34 -3.60
C TRP A 106 -15.46 8.67 -2.26
N ALA A 107 -14.91 9.59 -1.48
CA ALA A 107 -15.49 10.02 -0.21
C ALA A 107 -16.87 10.67 -0.39
N GLN A 108 -17.05 11.48 -1.44
CA GLN A 108 -18.35 12.05 -1.81
C GLN A 108 -19.35 10.94 -2.18
N TRP A 109 -18.92 9.93 -2.93
CA TRP A 109 -19.76 8.78 -3.25
C TRP A 109 -20.14 7.99 -1.98
N VAL A 110 -19.19 7.70 -1.07
CA VAL A 110 -19.46 7.00 0.21
C VAL A 110 -20.49 7.76 1.04
N ARG A 111 -20.41 9.09 1.08
CA ARG A 111 -21.39 9.92 1.78
C ARG A 111 -22.81 9.68 1.27
N ILE A 112 -22.99 9.52 -0.04
CA ILE A 112 -24.29 9.24 -0.65
C ILE A 112 -24.69 7.78 -0.41
N PHE A 113 -23.76 6.83 -0.56
CA PHE A 113 -23.99 5.40 -0.33
C PHE A 113 -24.54 5.10 1.06
N LYS A 114 -24.05 5.79 2.10
CA LYS A 114 -24.54 5.62 3.49
C LYS A 114 -25.95 6.16 3.75
N LEU A 115 -26.52 6.94 2.83
CA LEU A 115 -27.86 7.53 2.97
C LEU A 115 -28.97 6.67 2.33
N GLY A 116 -28.60 5.67 1.52
CA GLY A 116 -29.52 4.69 0.94
C GLY A 116 -29.46 3.35 1.66
#